data_AF-A0A317RFT2-F1
#
_entry.id   AF-A0A317RFT2-F1
#
_cell.length_a   1.000
_cell.length_b   1.000
_cell.length_c   1.000
_cell.angle_alpha   90.00
_cell.angle_beta   90.00
_cell.angle_gamma   90.00
#
_symmetry.space_group_name_H-M   'P 1'
#
loop_
_entity.id
_entity.type
_entity.pdbx_description
1 polymer ?
#
loop_
_entity_poly.entity_id
_entity_poly.type
_entity_poly.pdbx_seq_one_letter_code
_entity_poly.pdbx_strand_id
1 'polypeptide(L)'
;MKTLTNKLFPGPIAMIQFDHMHVLSTYHQFHPDARPSVKEGLVKTVCAAIEIHAQLEEEIFYPAVREATTDEFIKRSVHEHDELRGFIERLRGMEPTDPDYDQTFAAMIRLVMHHAAEEETVMLPEAERCLSAERLDELGAQMTKRRLELTAPRTGEIAGNMVRALPASTIAMTAGALLSGAALATWLGRRAQRRS
;
A
#
# COMPACT_ATOMS: atom_id res chain seq x y z
N MET A 1 -14.37 0.35 29.13
CA MET A 1 -13.97 -0.64 28.10
C MET A 1 -13.82 0.00 26.71
N LYS A 2 -14.68 0.94 26.28
CA LYS A 2 -14.56 1.65 24.98
C LYS A 2 -13.22 2.37 24.76
N THR A 3 -12.64 2.95 25.82
CA THR A 3 -11.39 3.73 25.76
C THR A 3 -10.11 2.91 25.53
N LEU A 4 -10.13 1.59 25.79
CA LEU A 4 -8.95 0.73 25.61
C LEU A 4 -8.87 0.14 24.20
N THR A 5 -10.01 -0.13 23.57
CA THR A 5 -10.07 -0.59 22.17
C THR A 5 -9.72 0.51 21.17
N ASN A 6 -10.00 1.78 21.49
CA ASN A 6 -9.74 2.92 20.62
C ASN A 6 -8.25 3.26 20.43
N LYS A 7 -7.37 2.85 21.35
CA LYS A 7 -5.90 3.07 21.24
C LYS A 7 -5.15 1.96 20.50
N LEU A 8 -5.84 0.91 20.05
CA LEU A 8 -5.20 -0.25 19.41
C LEU A 8 -4.99 -0.07 17.90
N PHE A 9 -5.74 0.84 17.28
CA PHE A 9 -5.72 1.06 15.83
C PHE A 9 -5.19 2.45 15.52
N PRO A 10 -4.48 2.64 14.39
CA PRO A 10 -4.11 3.97 13.95
C PRO A 10 -5.38 4.80 13.71
N GLY A 11 -5.32 6.08 14.07
CA GLY A 11 -6.35 7.03 13.68
C GLY A 11 -6.45 7.15 12.16
N PRO A 12 -7.59 7.63 11.63
CA PRO A 12 -7.86 7.69 10.19
C PRO A 12 -6.83 8.57 9.47
N ILE A 13 -6.48 9.71 10.06
CA ILE A 13 -5.47 10.65 9.53
C ILE A 13 -4.11 9.96 9.37
N ALA A 14 -3.64 9.28 10.44
CA ALA A 14 -2.38 8.57 10.40
C ALA A 14 -2.42 7.47 9.32
N MET A 15 -3.53 6.75 9.21
CA MET A 15 -3.69 5.69 8.21
C MET A 15 -3.57 6.21 6.77
N ILE A 16 -4.22 7.33 6.46
CA ILE A 16 -4.16 8.00 5.15
C ILE A 16 -2.71 8.44 4.85
N GLN A 17 -2.05 9.11 5.80
CA GLN A 17 -0.64 9.51 5.67
C GLN A 17 0.29 8.31 5.46
N PHE A 18 0.05 7.19 6.16
CA PHE A 18 0.81 5.95 5.97
C PHE A 18 0.62 5.37 4.58
N ASP A 19 -0.60 5.43 4.02
CA ASP A 19 -0.86 4.98 2.64
C ASP A 19 -0.11 5.85 1.62
N HIS A 20 -0.15 7.18 1.76
CA HIS A 20 0.59 8.11 0.91
C HIS A 20 2.09 7.80 0.94
N MET A 21 2.67 7.70 2.13
CA MET A 21 4.07 7.36 2.32
C MET A 21 4.40 5.99 1.71
N HIS A 22 3.51 5.00 1.85
CA HIS A 22 3.71 3.68 1.29
C HIS A 22 3.77 3.69 -0.24
N VAL A 23 2.85 4.41 -0.90
CA VAL A 23 2.85 4.56 -2.36
C VAL A 23 4.13 5.23 -2.84
N LEU A 24 4.53 6.34 -2.21
CA LEU A 24 5.75 7.07 -2.59
C LEU A 24 7.02 6.27 -2.34
N SER A 25 7.09 5.52 -1.24
CA SER A 25 8.22 4.66 -0.92
C SER A 25 8.33 3.47 -1.89
N THR A 26 7.19 2.91 -2.30
CA THR A 26 7.14 1.86 -3.33
C THR A 26 7.58 2.41 -4.69
N TYR A 27 7.12 3.61 -5.06
CA TYR A 27 7.57 4.28 -6.28
C TYR A 27 9.08 4.59 -6.26
N HIS A 28 9.66 4.97 -5.11
CA HIS A 28 11.10 5.24 -5.03
C HIS A 28 11.97 4.00 -5.31
N GLN A 29 11.42 2.80 -5.16
CA GLN A 29 12.09 1.54 -5.52
C GLN A 29 11.98 1.21 -7.01
N PHE A 30 11.13 1.93 -7.76
CA PHE A 30 10.96 1.73 -9.18
C PHE A 30 12.11 2.36 -9.96
N HIS A 31 12.74 1.57 -10.82
CA HIS A 31 13.76 2.03 -11.75
C HIS A 31 13.42 1.57 -13.18
N PRO A 32 13.52 2.43 -14.20
CA PRO A 32 13.24 2.05 -15.59
C PRO A 32 14.07 0.86 -16.07
N ASP A 33 15.32 0.77 -15.62
CA ASP A 33 16.26 -0.31 -15.97
C ASP A 33 16.06 -1.60 -15.15
N ALA A 34 15.07 -1.64 -14.26
CA ALA A 34 14.77 -2.85 -13.49
C ALA A 34 14.20 -3.97 -14.37
N ARG A 35 14.33 -5.21 -13.90
CA ARG A 35 13.74 -6.37 -14.59
C ARG A 35 12.21 -6.18 -14.74
N PRO A 36 11.60 -6.60 -15.86
CA PRO A 36 10.15 -6.49 -16.09
C PRO A 36 9.30 -7.01 -14.92
N SER A 37 9.67 -8.15 -14.33
CA SER A 37 8.95 -8.73 -13.19
C SER A 37 8.99 -7.87 -11.93
N VAL A 38 10.10 -7.17 -11.68
CA VAL A 38 10.23 -6.25 -10.54
C VAL A 38 9.35 -5.02 -10.76
N LYS A 39 9.39 -4.44 -11.98
CA LYS A 39 8.51 -3.33 -12.38
C LYS A 39 7.04 -3.69 -12.20
N GLU A 40 6.65 -4.87 -12.68
CA GLU A 40 5.29 -5.39 -12.52
C GLU A 40 4.89 -5.51 -11.05
N GLY A 41 5.75 -6.11 -10.22
CA GLY A 41 5.49 -6.27 -8.78
C GLY A 41 5.28 -4.94 -8.07
N LEU A 42 6.12 -3.95 -8.34
CA LEU A 42 6.01 -2.60 -7.74
C LEU A 42 4.75 -1.88 -8.21
N VAL A 43 4.46 -1.87 -9.51
CA VAL A 43 3.27 -1.21 -10.07
C VAL A 43 1.99 -1.85 -9.54
N LYS A 44 1.89 -3.18 -9.53
CA LYS A 44 0.71 -3.87 -8.99
C LYS A 44 0.52 -3.62 -7.49
N THR A 45 1.63 -3.52 -6.74
CA THR A 45 1.58 -3.14 -5.31
C THR A 45 0.98 -1.74 -5.14
N VAL A 46 1.45 -0.76 -5.91
CA VAL A 46 0.92 0.60 -5.88
C VAL A 46 -0.55 0.65 -6.31
N CYS A 47 -0.92 -0.06 -7.39
CA CYS A 47 -2.31 -0.10 -7.85
C CYS A 47 -3.25 -0.63 -6.76
N ALA A 48 -2.89 -1.75 -6.12
CA ALA A 48 -3.69 -2.31 -5.04
C ALA A 48 -3.78 -1.38 -3.82
N ALA A 49 -2.70 -0.68 -3.48
CA ALA A 49 -2.68 0.28 -2.38
C ALA A 49 -3.62 1.47 -2.65
N ILE A 50 -3.55 2.07 -3.85
CA ILE A 50 -4.40 3.20 -4.25
C ILE A 50 -5.88 2.81 -4.24
N GLU A 51 -6.24 1.63 -4.77
CA GLU A 51 -7.64 1.17 -4.75
C GLU A 51 -8.20 1.03 -3.34
N ILE A 52 -7.41 0.43 -2.43
CA ILE A 52 -7.84 0.25 -1.04
C ILE A 52 -7.96 1.61 -0.36
N HIS A 53 -6.99 2.49 -0.55
CA HIS A 53 -6.95 3.84 0.00
C HIS A 53 -8.16 4.66 -0.43
N ALA A 54 -8.38 4.81 -1.74
CA ALA A 54 -9.50 5.57 -2.30
C ALA A 54 -10.85 5.03 -1.81
N GLN A 55 -11.00 3.71 -1.72
CA GLN A 55 -12.23 3.09 -1.24
C GLN A 55 -12.49 3.36 0.25
N LEU A 56 -11.45 3.38 1.08
CA LEU A 56 -11.59 3.72 2.50
C LEU A 56 -12.01 5.18 2.69
N GLU A 57 -11.47 6.08 1.88
CA GLU A 57 -11.79 7.49 1.96
C GLU A 57 -13.21 7.78 1.51
N GLU A 58 -13.59 7.27 0.34
CA GLU A 58 -14.92 7.47 -0.23
C GLU A 58 -16.03 6.85 0.64
N GLU A 59 -15.81 5.64 1.18
CA GLU A 59 -16.83 4.94 1.96
C GLU A 59 -16.94 5.46 3.41
N ILE A 60 -15.84 5.95 4.00
CA ILE A 60 -15.75 6.18 5.46
C ILE A 60 -15.26 7.59 5.79
N PHE A 61 -14.13 8.01 5.23
CA PHE A 61 -13.49 9.27 5.64
C PHE A 61 -14.23 10.50 5.11
N TYR A 62 -14.42 10.62 3.79
CA TYR A 62 -15.09 11.74 3.15
C TYR A 62 -16.49 12.00 3.72
N PRO A 63 -17.37 11.00 3.90
CA PRO A 63 -18.67 11.21 4.53
C PRO A 63 -18.59 11.85 5.93
N ALA A 64 -17.54 11.51 6.69
CA ALA A 64 -17.35 12.03 8.04
C ALA A 64 -16.76 13.44 8.08
N VAL A 65 -16.00 13.85 7.06
CA VAL A 65 -15.37 15.18 6.98
C VAL A 65 -16.14 16.18 6.12
N ARG A 66 -17.27 15.80 5.50
CA ARG A 66 -18.13 16.71 4.72
C ARG A 66 -18.60 17.95 5.50
N GLU A 67 -18.74 17.85 6.81
CA GLU A 67 -19.09 19.00 7.66
C GLU A 67 -17.89 19.89 8.00
N ALA A 68 -16.67 19.36 7.84
CA ALA A 68 -15.41 19.99 8.19
C ALA A 68 -14.67 20.64 7.00
N THR A 69 -14.95 20.20 5.77
CA THR A 69 -14.30 20.70 4.54
C THR A 69 -15.31 21.09 3.46
N THR A 70 -14.84 21.69 2.38
CA THR A 70 -15.71 22.11 1.28
C THR A 70 -16.14 20.93 0.41
N ASP A 71 -17.40 20.92 0.00
CA ASP A 71 -17.94 19.91 -0.91
C ASP A 71 -17.20 19.87 -2.26
N GLU A 72 -16.63 21.01 -2.69
CA GLU A 72 -15.82 21.09 -3.92
C GLU A 72 -14.48 20.35 -3.79
N PHE A 73 -13.83 20.40 -2.62
CA PHE A 73 -12.61 19.63 -2.40
C PHE A 73 -12.89 18.13 -2.51
N ILE A 74 -13.93 17.64 -1.81
CA ILE A 74 -14.31 16.22 -1.86
C ILE A 74 -14.67 15.78 -3.28
N LYS A 75 -15.45 16.58 -4.02
CA LYS A 75 -15.77 16.28 -5.42
C LYS A 75 -14.52 16.14 -6.28
N ARG A 76 -13.54 17.03 -6.09
CA ARG A 76 -12.27 16.96 -6.81
C ARG A 76 -11.48 15.70 -6.41
N SER A 77 -11.34 15.40 -5.13
CA SER A 77 -10.67 14.18 -4.67
C SER A 77 -11.30 12.92 -5.26
N VAL A 78 -12.64 12.84 -5.29
CA VAL A 78 -13.36 11.72 -5.95
C VAL A 78 -13.08 11.67 -7.45
N HIS A 79 -13.01 12.82 -8.13
CA HIS A 79 -12.65 12.87 -9.55
C HIS A 79 -11.22 12.37 -9.80
N GLU A 80 -10.27 12.77 -8.97
CA GLU A 80 -8.88 12.31 -9.04
C GLU A 80 -8.79 10.79 -8.79
N HIS A 81 -9.58 10.25 -7.86
CA HIS A 81 -9.69 8.81 -7.66
C HIS A 81 -10.21 8.07 -8.91
N ASP A 82 -11.21 8.63 -9.61
CA ASP A 82 -11.69 8.06 -10.87
C ASP A 82 -10.62 8.09 -11.97
N GLU A 83 -9.85 9.16 -12.06
CA GLU A 83 -8.69 9.23 -12.97
C GLU A 83 -7.63 8.18 -12.61
N LEU A 84 -7.32 8.02 -11.32
CA LEU A 84 -6.40 6.99 -10.83
C LEU A 84 -6.88 5.57 -11.16
N ARG A 85 -8.19 5.29 -11.02
CA ARG A 85 -8.78 4.01 -11.45
C ARG A 85 -8.53 3.76 -12.95
N GLY A 86 -8.68 4.78 -13.79
CA GLY A 86 -8.36 4.69 -15.22
C GLY A 86 -6.89 4.38 -15.49
N PHE A 87 -5.96 4.98 -14.75
CA PHE A 87 -4.53 4.63 -14.84
C PHE A 87 -4.26 3.18 -14.41
N ILE A 88 -4.88 2.73 -13.32
CA ILE A 88 -4.75 1.36 -12.82
C ILE A 88 -5.24 0.34 -13.86
N GLU A 89 -6.40 0.57 -14.45
CA GLU A 89 -6.95 -0.28 -15.52
C GLU A 89 -6.00 -0.35 -16.72
N ARG A 90 -5.48 0.81 -17.16
CA ARG A 90 -4.51 0.87 -18.24
C ARG A 90 -3.25 0.09 -17.91
N LEU A 91 -2.63 0.32 -16.76
CA LEU A 91 -1.40 -0.36 -16.33
C LEU A 91 -1.59 -1.88 -16.19
N ARG A 92 -2.77 -2.34 -15.75
CA ARG A 92 -3.11 -3.77 -15.68
C ARG A 92 -3.24 -4.42 -17.06
N GLY A 93 -3.55 -3.64 -18.09
CA GLY A 93 -3.63 -4.10 -19.48
C GLY A 93 -2.32 -4.00 -20.26
N MET A 94 -1.24 -3.49 -19.66
CA MET A 94 0.06 -3.30 -20.30
C MET A 94 1.06 -4.36 -19.86
N GLU A 95 2.00 -4.69 -20.75
CA GLU A 95 3.19 -5.45 -20.39
C GLU A 95 4.26 -4.52 -19.80
N PRO A 96 5.05 -4.96 -18.80
CA PRO A 96 6.11 -4.12 -18.22
C PRO A 96 7.24 -3.74 -19.20
N THR A 97 7.27 -4.37 -20.38
CA THR A 97 8.17 -4.08 -21.50
C THR A 97 7.59 -3.11 -22.52
N ASP A 98 6.32 -2.71 -22.37
CA ASP A 98 5.70 -1.77 -23.29
C ASP A 98 6.39 -0.39 -23.20
N PRO A 99 6.62 0.30 -24.34
CA PRO A 99 7.34 1.57 -24.36
C PRO A 99 6.75 2.64 -23.43
N ASP A 100 5.43 2.64 -23.25
CA ASP A 100 4.71 3.65 -22.48
C ASP A 100 4.49 3.25 -21.01
N TYR A 101 4.91 2.06 -20.57
CA TYR A 101 4.61 1.52 -19.24
C TYR A 101 5.12 2.46 -18.13
N ASP A 102 6.37 2.88 -18.25
CA ASP A 102 7.05 3.70 -17.25
C ASP A 102 6.48 5.11 -17.22
N GLN A 103 6.18 5.67 -18.39
CA GLN A 103 5.56 6.99 -18.49
C GLN A 103 4.14 6.99 -17.92
N THR A 104 3.37 5.93 -18.18
CA THR A 104 2.01 5.77 -17.65
C THR A 104 2.05 5.66 -16.13
N PHE A 105 2.96 4.85 -15.57
CA PHE A 105 3.12 4.73 -14.13
C PHE A 105 3.58 6.04 -13.49
N ALA A 106 4.57 6.72 -14.07
CA ALA A 106 5.02 8.02 -13.58
C ALA A 106 3.92 9.10 -13.65
N ALA A 107 3.02 9.04 -14.64
CA ALA A 107 1.88 9.94 -14.73
C ALA A 107 0.87 9.70 -13.61
N MET A 108 0.53 8.45 -13.34
CA MET A 108 -0.32 8.07 -12.20
C MET A 108 0.27 8.58 -10.88
N ILE A 109 1.57 8.40 -10.67
CA ILE A 109 2.25 8.85 -9.43
C ILE A 109 2.22 10.38 -9.28
N ARG A 110 2.33 11.14 -10.37
CA ARG A 110 2.19 12.61 -10.28
C ARG A 110 0.80 13.03 -9.80
N LEU A 111 -0.25 12.33 -10.26
CA LEU A 111 -1.61 12.57 -9.79
C LEU A 111 -1.75 12.21 -8.30
N VAL A 112 -1.23 11.06 -7.87
CA VAL A 112 -1.18 10.69 -6.44
C VAL A 112 -0.46 11.74 -5.60
N MET A 113 0.68 12.25 -6.05
CA MET A 113 1.44 13.27 -5.32
C MET A 113 0.67 14.58 -5.19
N HIS A 114 -0.10 14.97 -6.21
CA HIS A 114 -0.95 16.16 -6.14
C HIS A 114 -2.07 15.96 -5.13
N HIS A 115 -2.81 14.87 -5.28
CA HIS A 115 -3.90 14.46 -4.40
C HIS A 115 -3.48 14.43 -2.93
N ALA A 116 -2.44 13.64 -2.62
CA ALA A 116 -1.93 13.49 -1.25
C ALA A 116 -1.46 14.81 -0.65
N ALA A 117 -0.84 15.69 -1.45
CA ALA A 117 -0.40 16.99 -0.97
C ALA A 117 -1.57 17.89 -0.55
N GLU A 118 -2.66 17.89 -1.32
CA GLU A 118 -3.85 18.65 -0.97
C GLU A 118 -4.54 18.11 0.27
N GLU A 119 -4.67 16.79 0.39
CA GLU A 119 -5.27 16.18 1.57
C GLU A 119 -4.45 16.45 2.83
N GLU A 120 -3.13 16.23 2.79
CA GLU A 120 -2.27 16.41 3.95
C GLU A 120 -2.15 17.87 4.41
N THR A 121 -2.31 18.83 3.49
CA THR A 121 -2.17 20.26 3.81
C THR A 121 -3.50 20.94 4.15
N VAL A 122 -4.63 20.41 3.67
CA VAL A 122 -5.95 21.03 3.82
C VAL A 122 -6.90 20.09 4.56
N MET A 123 -7.27 18.96 3.94
CA MET A 123 -8.37 18.12 4.45
C MET A 123 -8.04 17.45 5.79
N LEU A 124 -6.88 16.83 5.94
CA LEU A 124 -6.52 16.12 7.18
C LEU A 124 -6.38 17.08 8.37
N PRO A 125 -5.73 18.26 8.23
CA PRO A 125 -5.74 19.26 9.30
C PRO A 125 -7.14 19.81 9.63
N GLU A 126 -8.03 19.97 8.65
CA GLU A 126 -9.43 20.36 8.91
C GLU A 126 -10.19 19.28 9.68
N ALA A 127 -10.05 18.02 9.25
CA ALA A 127 -10.63 16.86 9.93
C ALA A 127 -10.17 16.78 11.39
N GLU A 128 -8.89 16.99 11.67
CA GLU A 128 -8.33 16.97 13.03
C GLU A 128 -8.91 18.08 13.92
N ARG A 129 -9.17 19.27 13.36
CA ARG A 129 -9.73 20.41 14.10
C ARG A 129 -11.22 20.28 14.35
N CYS A 130 -11.96 19.72 13.41
CA CYS A 130 -13.42 19.69 13.44
C CYS A 130 -14.00 18.42 14.07
N LEU A 131 -13.29 17.29 14.01
CA LEU A 131 -13.73 16.04 14.59
C LEU A 131 -13.21 15.86 16.02
N SER A 132 -14.06 15.33 16.90
CA SER A 132 -13.62 14.98 18.25
C SER A 132 -12.65 13.79 18.21
N ALA A 133 -11.77 13.69 19.21
CA ALA A 133 -10.86 12.55 19.34
C ALA A 133 -11.61 11.20 19.37
N GLU A 134 -12.76 11.13 20.05
CA GLU A 134 -13.60 9.93 20.06
C GLU A 134 -14.11 9.57 18.67
N ARG A 135 -14.51 10.58 17.87
CA ARG A 135 -14.96 10.35 16.50
C ARG A 135 -13.81 9.90 15.59
N LEU A 136 -12.63 10.49 15.73
CA LEU A 136 -11.43 10.06 14.99
C LEU A 136 -11.07 8.61 15.32
N ASP A 137 -11.10 8.22 16.59
CA ASP A 137 -10.83 6.83 16.98
C ASP A 137 -11.85 5.84 16.37
N GLU A 138 -13.15 6.20 16.39
CA GLU A 138 -14.20 5.38 15.76
C GLU A 138 -13.97 5.19 14.26
N LEU A 139 -13.58 6.24 13.56
CA LEU A 139 -13.26 6.20 12.13
C LEU A 139 -12.04 5.32 11.88
N GLY A 140 -11.00 5.43 12.70
CA GLY A 140 -9.79 4.60 12.60
C GLY A 140 -10.10 3.11 12.75
N ALA A 141 -10.97 2.76 13.69
CA ALA A 141 -11.43 1.38 13.86
C ALA A 141 -12.26 0.88 12.66
N GLN A 142 -13.16 1.71 12.12
CA GLN A 142 -13.96 1.37 10.93
C GLN A 142 -13.09 1.18 9.70
N MET A 143 -12.18 2.10 9.43
CA MET A 143 -11.24 2.01 8.30
C MET A 143 -10.32 0.81 8.45
N THR A 144 -9.85 0.50 9.67
CA THR A 144 -9.01 -0.69 9.88
C THR A 144 -9.78 -1.97 9.55
N LYS A 145 -11.01 -2.10 10.06
CA LYS A 145 -11.87 -3.24 9.75
C LYS A 145 -12.10 -3.36 8.24
N ARG A 146 -12.45 -2.25 7.59
CA ARG A 146 -12.73 -2.23 6.16
C ARG A 146 -11.50 -2.58 5.32
N ARG A 147 -10.33 -2.06 5.69
CA ARG A 147 -9.05 -2.40 5.06
C ARG A 147 -8.79 -3.90 5.10
N LEU A 148 -9.06 -4.55 6.23
CA LEU A 148 -8.90 -5.99 6.36
C LEU A 148 -9.85 -6.75 5.44
N GLU A 149 -11.11 -6.32 5.32
CA GLU A 149 -12.09 -6.91 4.39
C GLU A 149 -11.65 -6.76 2.92
N LEU A 150 -11.06 -5.63 2.55
CA LEU A 150 -10.55 -5.37 1.19
C LEU A 150 -9.25 -6.13 0.91
N THR A 151 -8.38 -6.26 1.92
CA THR A 151 -7.06 -6.90 1.80
C THR A 151 -7.13 -8.42 1.83
N ALA A 152 -7.99 -9.00 2.69
CA ALA A 152 -8.10 -10.45 2.88
C ALA A 152 -8.25 -11.24 1.56
N PRO A 153 -9.19 -10.91 0.64
CA PRO A 153 -9.32 -11.62 -0.63
C PRO A 153 -8.12 -11.43 -1.57
N ARG A 154 -7.30 -10.38 -1.36
CA ARG A 154 -6.14 -10.02 -2.18
C ARG A 154 -4.81 -10.50 -1.61
N THR A 155 -4.82 -11.23 -0.49
CA THR A 155 -3.60 -11.64 0.23
C THR A 155 -2.59 -12.36 -0.66
N GLY A 156 -3.04 -13.29 -1.51
CA GLY A 156 -2.15 -14.03 -2.42
C GLY A 156 -1.53 -13.15 -3.51
N GLU A 157 -2.31 -12.21 -4.05
CA GLU A 157 -1.83 -11.22 -5.02
C GLU A 157 -0.76 -10.31 -4.40
N ILE A 158 -1.06 -9.74 -3.23
CA ILE A 158 -0.15 -8.84 -2.49
C ILE A 158 1.16 -9.55 -2.17
N ALA A 159 1.08 -10.79 -1.64
CA ALA A 159 2.27 -11.58 -1.36
C ALA A 159 3.08 -11.88 -2.64
N GLY A 160 2.41 -12.23 -3.74
CA GLY A 160 3.07 -12.46 -5.03
C GLY A 160 3.78 -11.21 -5.57
N ASN A 161 3.14 -10.04 -5.46
CA ASN A 161 3.73 -8.77 -5.90
C ASN A 161 4.95 -8.38 -5.06
N MET A 162 4.87 -8.58 -3.73
CA MET A 162 6.01 -8.37 -2.83
C MET A 162 7.19 -9.28 -3.20
N VAL A 163 6.95 -10.56 -3.47
CA VAL A 163 8.00 -11.51 -3.90
C VAL A 163 8.63 -11.08 -5.23
N ARG A 164 7.82 -10.63 -6.20
CA ARG A 164 8.31 -10.11 -7.49
C ARG A 164 9.20 -8.88 -7.32
N ALA A 165 8.86 -8.00 -6.39
CA ALA A 165 9.57 -6.77 -6.12
C ALA A 165 10.90 -6.96 -5.35
N LEU A 166 11.19 -8.16 -4.83
CA LEU A 166 12.43 -8.40 -4.08
C LEU A 166 13.69 -8.22 -4.97
N PRO A 167 14.74 -7.54 -4.45
CA PRO A 167 16.04 -7.50 -5.09
C PRO A 167 16.60 -8.91 -5.32
N ALA A 168 17.31 -9.10 -6.44
CA ALA A 168 17.93 -10.39 -6.75
C ALA A 168 18.93 -10.84 -5.66
N SER A 169 19.61 -9.88 -5.01
CA SER A 169 20.51 -10.12 -3.88
C SER A 169 19.78 -10.76 -2.68
N THR A 170 18.58 -10.29 -2.35
CA THR A 170 17.77 -10.84 -1.25
C THR A 170 17.37 -12.28 -1.51
N ILE A 171 16.97 -12.62 -2.75
CA ILE A 171 16.63 -13.99 -3.15
C ILE A 171 17.88 -14.90 -3.06
N ALA A 172 19.04 -14.42 -3.52
CA ALA A 172 20.28 -15.19 -3.46
C ALA A 172 20.71 -15.50 -2.01
N MET A 173 20.62 -14.51 -1.10
CA MET A 173 20.97 -14.71 0.31
C MET A 173 20.07 -15.73 1.01
N THR A 174 18.75 -15.67 0.80
CA THR A 174 17.81 -16.61 1.44
C THR A 174 18.00 -18.03 0.94
N ALA A 175 18.24 -18.22 -0.37
CA ALA A 175 18.57 -19.52 -0.94
C ALA A 175 19.88 -20.09 -0.36
N GLY A 176 20.91 -19.25 -0.24
CA GLY A 176 22.19 -19.63 0.36
C GLY A 176 22.04 -20.07 1.83
N ALA A 177 21.27 -19.35 2.64
CA ALA A 177 21.03 -19.68 4.04
C ALA A 177 20.31 -21.03 4.21
N LEU A 178 19.29 -21.31 3.39
CA LEU A 178 18.56 -22.58 3.42
C LEU A 178 19.43 -23.78 3.04
N LEU A 179 20.22 -23.66 1.97
CA LEU A 179 21.16 -24.70 1.55
C LEU A 179 22.22 -24.97 2.62
N SER A 180 22.76 -23.91 3.24
CA SER A 180 23.73 -24.00 4.33
C SER A 180 23.15 -24.72 5.55
N GLY A 181 21.91 -24.37 5.94
CA GLY A 181 21.20 -25.01 7.05
C GLY A 181 20.94 -26.50 6.80
N ALA A 182 20.50 -26.87 5.60
CA ALA A 182 20.29 -28.28 5.22
C ALA A 182 21.61 -29.07 5.19
N ALA A 183 22.69 -28.48 4.67
CA ALA A 183 24.01 -29.09 4.68
C ALA A 183 24.54 -29.29 6.11
N LEU A 184 24.35 -28.31 7.01
CA LEU A 184 24.74 -28.42 8.40
C LEU A 184 23.95 -29.50 9.15
N ALA A 185 22.63 -29.56 8.95
CA ALA A 185 21.76 -30.57 9.56
C ALA A 185 22.14 -31.99 9.11
N THR A 186 22.39 -32.18 7.82
CA THR A 186 22.83 -33.48 7.27
C THR A 186 24.23 -33.86 7.75
N TRP A 187 25.15 -32.90 7.90
CA TRP A 187 26.48 -33.14 8.47
C TRP A 187 26.41 -33.55 9.95
N LEU A 188 25.62 -32.85 10.76
CA LEU A 188 25.42 -33.18 12.19
C LEU A 188 24.78 -34.56 12.36
N GLY A 189 23.78 -34.90 11.56
CA GLY A 189 23.13 -36.22 11.59
C GLY A 189 24.10 -37.37 11.28
N ARG A 190 24.92 -37.24 10.22
CA ARG A 190 25.95 -38.25 9.89
C ARG A 190 27.02 -38.39 10.98
N ARG A 191 27.36 -37.29 11.66
CA ARG A 191 28.34 -37.29 12.75
C ARG A 191 27.81 -37.97 14.02
N ALA A 192 26.52 -37.83 14.31
CA ALA A 192 25.86 -38.53 15.42
C ALA A 192 25.80 -40.05 15.19
N GLN A 193 25.49 -40.49 13.97
CA GLN A 193 25.44 -41.92 13.60
C GLN A 193 26.81 -42.63 13.61
N ARG A 194 27.92 -41.91 13.45
CA ARG A 194 29.29 -42.49 13.52
C ARG A 194 29.83 -42.62 14.95
N ARG A 195 29.08 -42.15 15.96
CA ARG A 195 29.48 -42.16 17.38
C ARG A 195 28.69 -43.17 18.23
N SER A 196 27.73 -43.90 17.64
CA SER A 196 27.07 -45.07 18.24
C SER A 196 27.68 -46.35 17.68
#